data_AF-A0A0U5BPS8-F1
#
_entry.id   AF-A0A0U5BPS8-F1
#
_cell.length_a   1.000
_cell.length_b   1.000
_cell.length_c   1.000
_cell.angle_alpha   90.00
_cell.angle_beta   90.00
_cell.angle_gamma   90.00
#
_symmetry.space_group_name_H-M   'P 1'
#
loop_
_entity.id
_entity.type
_entity.pdbx_description
1 polymer ?
#
loop_
_entity_poly.entity_id
_entity_poly.type
_entity_poly.pdbx_seq_one_letter_code
_entity_poly.pdbx_strand_id
1 'polypeptide(L)'
;MPRLIEIPLPDGEPTDAPPPHEPAFRIEHPLYESETRAEWIAERLLTDDDLFAGKVHVPAKKSGKSIGGAKAITYATFRGVVDHMLRGARRAESVCLPDQLIAEAVLEGPNSLTHHKVEQGGHLLARLFLHYWRAVANAFDEAWDDHHDHLLWHPHGLAAFGSLGSRIVQDQVDTYNIRQHYFDEVLEGVAAKVSLKKSDHAHVAAHDMTDHLLGLLASARASSRRTTGLTAIPGTVGSIDWGSGAAPLSPDVDLDLDLDGGITIASAS
;
A
#
# COMPACT_ATOMS: atom_id res chain seq x y z
N MET A 1 -33.80 -47.95 -30.60
CA MET A 1 -32.35 -47.91 -30.32
C MET A 1 -31.75 -46.76 -31.13
N PRO A 2 -31.75 -45.51 -30.63
CA PRO A 2 -31.17 -44.38 -31.34
C PRO A 2 -29.63 -44.43 -31.25
N ARG A 3 -28.95 -44.19 -32.38
CA ARG A 3 -27.49 -44.12 -32.49
C ARG A 3 -27.00 -42.78 -31.93
N LEU A 4 -26.04 -42.82 -31.00
CA LEU A 4 -25.29 -41.65 -30.56
C LEU A 4 -24.52 -41.07 -31.75
N ILE A 5 -24.65 -39.77 -31.96
CA ILE A 5 -23.80 -38.98 -32.86
C ILE A 5 -22.66 -38.45 -31.99
N GLU A 6 -21.43 -38.91 -32.24
CA GLU A 6 -20.23 -38.33 -31.63
C GLU A 6 -19.93 -36.99 -32.31
N ILE A 7 -19.92 -35.92 -31.52
CA ILE A 7 -19.49 -34.59 -31.95
C ILE A 7 -17.97 -34.53 -31.70
N PRO A 8 -17.13 -34.19 -32.69
CA PRO A 8 -15.70 -34.00 -32.44
C PRO A 8 -15.48 -32.71 -31.65
N LEU A 9 -14.74 -32.79 -30.54
CA LEU A 9 -14.22 -31.62 -29.86
C LEU A 9 -13.20 -30.90 -30.77
N PRO A 10 -13.19 -29.56 -30.82
CA PRO A 10 -12.16 -28.82 -31.54
C PRO A 10 -10.81 -28.96 -30.80
N ASP A 11 -9.77 -29.28 -31.57
CA ASP A 11 -8.38 -29.31 -31.14
C ASP A 11 -7.98 -27.93 -30.59
N GLY A 12 -7.95 -27.81 -29.26
CA GLY A 12 -7.32 -26.69 -28.60
C GLY A 12 -5.81 -26.83 -28.70
N GLU A 13 -5.17 -25.89 -29.40
CA GLU A 13 -3.71 -25.72 -29.36
C GLU A 13 -3.24 -25.63 -27.90
N PRO A 14 -2.23 -26.41 -27.48
CA PRO A 14 -1.57 -26.16 -26.21
C PRO A 14 -0.78 -24.85 -26.35
N THR A 15 -1.33 -23.74 -25.83
CA THR A 15 -0.55 -22.54 -25.57
C THR A 15 0.53 -22.86 -24.54
N ASP A 16 1.70 -23.25 -25.04
CA ASP A 16 2.92 -23.54 -24.29
C ASP A 16 3.63 -22.25 -23.84
N ALA A 17 2.83 -21.26 -23.42
CA ALA A 17 3.34 -20.08 -22.74
C ALA A 17 3.42 -20.43 -21.26
N PRO A 18 4.62 -20.53 -20.64
CA PRO A 18 4.70 -20.69 -19.21
C PRO A 18 3.95 -19.53 -18.55
N PRO A 19 3.15 -19.79 -17.50
CA PRO A 19 2.50 -18.72 -16.76
C PRO A 19 3.57 -17.70 -16.33
N PRO A 20 3.25 -16.40 -16.31
CA PRO A 20 4.19 -15.38 -15.85
C PRO A 20 4.73 -15.85 -14.49
N HIS A 21 6.05 -15.97 -14.40
CA HIS A 21 6.71 -16.44 -13.20
C HIS A 21 6.37 -15.46 -12.07
N GLU A 22 5.37 -15.79 -11.25
CA GLU A 22 5.18 -15.15 -9.97
C GLU A 22 6.51 -15.22 -9.22
N PRO A 23 7.01 -14.11 -8.67
CA PRO A 23 8.22 -14.17 -7.90
C PRO A 23 8.00 -15.16 -6.76
N ALA A 24 8.92 -16.11 -6.58
CA ALA A 24 8.79 -17.14 -5.58
C ALA A 24 9.01 -16.54 -4.17
N PHE A 25 7.95 -15.95 -3.62
CA PHE A 25 7.89 -15.47 -2.25
C PHE A 25 7.50 -16.65 -1.34
N ARG A 26 8.30 -16.91 -0.31
CA ARG A 26 8.02 -17.94 0.69
C ARG A 26 8.22 -17.32 2.04
N ILE A 27 7.14 -17.08 2.80
CA ILE A 27 7.27 -17.06 4.25
C ILE A 27 6.00 -17.65 4.89
N GLU A 28 6.17 -18.80 5.56
CA GLU A 28 5.26 -19.25 6.60
C GLU A 28 5.42 -18.26 7.77
N HIS A 29 4.42 -17.40 7.92
CA HIS A 29 4.15 -16.51 9.07
C HIS A 29 5.15 -15.36 9.37
N PRO A 30 5.33 -14.40 8.46
CA PRO A 30 6.26 -13.27 8.57
C PRO A 30 5.75 -12.06 9.39
N LEU A 31 4.56 -12.09 9.98
CA LEU A 31 3.98 -10.89 10.59
C LEU A 31 4.36 -10.68 12.08
N TYR A 32 5.12 -11.60 12.68
CA TYR A 32 5.40 -11.58 14.11
C TYR A 32 6.65 -10.78 14.51
N GLU A 33 7.61 -10.62 13.59
CA GLU A 33 8.82 -9.84 13.85
C GLU A 33 8.86 -8.60 12.96
N SER A 34 9.47 -7.51 13.44
CA SER A 34 9.53 -6.26 12.68
C SER A 34 10.24 -6.41 11.33
N GLU A 35 11.29 -7.23 11.25
CA GLU A 35 12.05 -7.41 10.00
C GLU A 35 11.26 -8.23 8.97
N THR A 36 10.63 -9.32 9.42
CA THR A 36 9.80 -10.16 8.56
C THR A 36 8.51 -9.44 8.15
N ARG A 37 7.98 -8.53 8.99
CA ARG A 37 6.86 -7.65 8.63
C ARG A 37 7.20 -6.72 7.47
N ALA A 38 8.38 -6.08 7.52
CA ALA A 38 8.81 -5.20 6.44
C ALA A 38 8.96 -5.94 5.11
N GLU A 39 9.48 -7.17 5.16
CA GLU A 39 9.57 -8.07 4.00
C GLU A 39 8.18 -8.40 3.45
N TRP A 40 7.27 -8.90 4.29
CA TRP A 40 5.92 -9.26 3.86
C TRP A 40 5.14 -8.08 3.27
N ILE A 41 5.23 -6.90 3.87
CA ILE A 41 4.58 -5.70 3.33
C ILE A 41 5.20 -5.30 2.00
N ALA A 42 6.54 -5.35 1.88
CA ALA A 42 7.21 -5.04 0.62
C ALA A 42 6.78 -5.99 -0.50
N GLU A 43 6.69 -7.30 -0.22
CA GLU A 43 6.18 -8.28 -1.19
C GLU A 43 4.76 -7.95 -1.62
N ARG A 44 3.88 -7.68 -0.64
CA ARG A 44 2.47 -7.35 -0.91
C ARG A 44 2.31 -6.10 -1.77
N LEU A 45 3.12 -5.07 -1.52
CA LEU A 45 3.15 -3.85 -2.33
C LEU A 45 3.63 -4.09 -3.77
N LEU A 46 4.47 -5.10 -4.00
CA LEU A 46 4.96 -5.45 -5.33
C LEU A 46 3.99 -6.36 -6.10
N THR A 47 3.16 -7.13 -5.40
CA THR A 47 2.17 -8.01 -6.04
C THR A 47 0.82 -7.33 -6.24
N ASP A 48 0.48 -6.34 -5.43
CA ASP A 48 -0.83 -5.70 -5.47
C ASP A 48 -0.84 -4.53 -6.47
N ASP A 49 -1.69 -4.64 -7.51
CA ASP A 49 -2.00 -3.62 -8.53
C ASP A 49 -0.83 -3.15 -9.42
N ASP A 50 0.28 -3.91 -9.50
CA ASP A 50 1.42 -3.65 -10.40
C ASP A 50 2.03 -2.22 -10.30
N LEU A 51 1.76 -1.48 -9.23
CA LEU A 51 2.17 -0.06 -9.09
C LEU A 51 3.68 0.14 -9.27
N PHE A 52 4.46 -0.82 -8.80
CA PHE A 52 5.92 -0.80 -8.83
C PHE A 52 6.53 -1.59 -10.01
N ALA A 53 5.70 -2.01 -10.97
CA ALA A 53 6.17 -2.72 -12.16
C ALA A 53 7.23 -1.91 -12.90
N GLY A 54 8.39 -2.52 -13.15
CA GLY A 54 9.54 -1.85 -13.77
C GLY A 54 10.28 -0.84 -12.88
N LYS A 55 9.76 -0.51 -11.69
CA LYS A 55 10.40 0.43 -10.74
C LYS A 55 11.31 -0.30 -9.75
N VAL A 56 10.89 -1.50 -9.30
CA VAL A 56 11.65 -2.33 -8.34
C VAL A 56 12.12 -3.61 -9.01
N HIS A 57 13.41 -3.89 -8.92
CA HIS A 57 14.00 -5.14 -9.39
C HIS A 57 14.04 -6.17 -8.25
N VAL A 58 13.23 -7.22 -8.40
CA VAL A 58 13.28 -8.42 -7.55
C VAL A 58 14.31 -9.38 -8.15
N PRO A 59 15.41 -9.69 -7.45
CA PRO A 59 16.40 -10.63 -7.97
C PRO A 59 15.79 -12.02 -8.06
N ALA A 60 15.62 -12.55 -9.27
CA ALA A 60 15.27 -13.96 -9.45
C ALA A 60 16.40 -14.84 -8.87
N LYS A 61 16.05 -15.90 -8.12
CA LYS A 61 17.00 -16.99 -7.85
C LYS A 61 17.34 -17.65 -9.19
N LYS A 62 18.40 -17.15 -9.84
CA LYS A 62 18.90 -17.53 -11.18
C LYS A 62 17.97 -17.21 -12.36
N SER A 63 18.03 -15.99 -12.90
CA SER A 63 18.01 -15.77 -14.36
C SER A 63 18.42 -14.35 -14.75
N GLY A 64 19.11 -14.26 -15.89
CA GLY A 64 19.12 -13.14 -16.85
C GLY A 64 19.41 -11.72 -16.35
N LYS A 65 20.54 -11.15 -16.79
CA LYS A 65 20.75 -9.70 -16.82
C LYS A 65 19.57 -9.02 -17.54
N SER A 66 18.89 -8.08 -16.86
CA SER A 66 17.99 -7.16 -17.55
C SER A 66 18.84 -6.23 -18.43
N ILE A 67 18.50 -6.19 -19.72
CA ILE A 67 19.14 -5.34 -20.72
C ILE A 67 18.36 -4.03 -20.76
N GLY A 68 19.05 -2.92 -20.51
CA GLY A 68 18.70 -1.59 -21.00
C GLY A 68 17.34 -1.02 -20.56
N GLY A 69 17.29 -0.47 -19.36
CA GLY A 69 16.26 0.44 -18.87
C GLY A 69 16.80 1.20 -17.66
N ALA A 70 16.30 2.40 -17.37
CA ALA A 70 16.70 3.17 -16.19
C ALA A 70 16.77 2.25 -14.95
N LYS A 71 17.86 2.33 -14.17
CA LYS A 71 18.13 1.33 -13.12
C LYS A 71 17.00 1.34 -12.10
N ALA A 72 16.12 0.34 -12.20
CA ALA A 72 15.16 -0.01 -11.16
C ALA A 72 15.88 -0.12 -9.81
N ILE A 73 15.22 0.31 -8.75
CA ILE A 73 15.77 0.18 -7.40
C ILE A 73 15.79 -1.30 -7.01
N THR A 74 16.73 -1.71 -6.17
CA THR A 74 16.76 -3.11 -5.73
C THR A 74 15.63 -3.40 -4.75
N TYR A 75 15.15 -4.63 -4.72
CA TYR A 75 14.22 -5.10 -3.68
C TYR A 75 14.73 -4.79 -2.26
N ALA A 76 16.03 -4.96 -2.00
CA ALA A 76 16.62 -4.66 -0.69
C ALA A 76 16.49 -3.17 -0.32
N THR A 77 16.65 -2.27 -1.30
CA THR A 77 16.42 -0.83 -1.12
C THR A 77 14.95 -0.56 -0.81
N PHE A 78 14.03 -1.14 -1.59
CA PHE A 78 12.59 -0.96 -1.39
C PHE A 78 12.13 -1.48 -0.02
N ARG A 79 12.55 -2.70 0.37
CA ARG A 79 12.33 -3.26 1.71
C ARG A 79 12.86 -2.32 2.80
N GLY A 80 14.04 -1.72 2.59
CA GLY A 80 14.60 -0.74 3.53
C GLY A 80 13.74 0.52 3.68
N VAL A 81 13.10 0.98 2.60
CA VAL A 81 12.15 2.09 2.65
C VAL A 81 10.89 1.69 3.44
N VAL A 82 10.37 0.48 3.22
CA VAL A 82 9.21 -0.05 3.96
C VAL A 82 9.52 -0.21 5.46
N ASP A 83 10.68 -0.76 5.81
CA ASP A 83 11.17 -0.86 7.20
C ASP A 83 11.30 0.52 7.85
N HIS A 84 11.88 1.49 7.14
CA HIS A 84 11.93 2.87 7.62
C HIS A 84 10.54 3.47 7.83
N MET A 85 9.62 3.20 6.89
CA MET A 85 8.23 3.65 6.99
C MET A 85 7.54 3.09 8.24
N LEU A 86 7.66 1.78 8.48
CA LEU A 86 7.12 1.10 9.66
C LEU A 86 7.67 1.68 10.95
N ARG A 87 8.99 1.84 11.05
CA ARG A 87 9.65 2.42 12.23
C ARG A 87 9.20 3.85 12.53
N GLY A 88 8.83 4.62 11.52
CA GLY A 88 8.26 5.96 11.68
C GLY A 88 6.76 5.98 11.99
N ALA A 89 6.03 4.92 11.65
CA ALA A 89 4.58 4.78 11.81
C ALA A 89 4.21 3.79 12.93
N ARG A 90 5.00 3.73 14.02
CA ARG A 90 4.82 2.74 15.10
C ARG A 90 3.44 2.72 15.72
N ARG A 91 2.77 3.86 15.80
CA ARG A 91 1.41 3.91 16.35
C ARG A 91 0.41 3.31 15.36
N ALA A 92 0.50 3.65 14.07
CA ALA A 92 -0.29 2.98 13.04
C ALA A 92 -0.06 1.46 13.04
N GLU A 93 1.20 1.03 13.19
CA GLU A 93 1.55 -0.38 13.37
C GLU A 93 0.88 -0.96 14.61
N SER A 94 0.97 -0.33 15.79
CA SER A 94 0.34 -0.83 17.02
C SER A 94 -1.20 -0.86 16.97
N VAL A 95 -1.82 -0.02 16.13
CA VAL A 95 -3.27 -0.01 15.91
C VAL A 95 -3.69 -1.17 15.00
N CYS A 96 -2.92 -1.42 13.92
CA CYS A 96 -3.22 -2.48 12.97
C CYS A 96 -2.79 -3.86 13.50
N LEU A 97 -1.70 -3.91 14.26
CA LEU A 97 -1.04 -5.11 14.75
C LEU A 97 -0.66 -4.93 16.23
N PRO A 98 -1.62 -4.97 17.17
CA PRO A 98 -1.33 -4.84 18.60
C PRO A 98 -0.41 -5.96 19.10
N ASP A 99 0.55 -5.64 19.97
CA ASP A 99 1.51 -6.61 20.53
C ASP A 99 0.81 -7.77 21.25
N GLN A 100 -0.33 -7.51 21.92
CA GLN A 100 -1.13 -8.55 22.56
C GLN A 100 -1.71 -9.54 21.54
N LEU A 101 -2.23 -9.03 20.43
CA LEU A 101 -2.80 -9.86 19.36
C LEU A 101 -1.72 -10.75 18.72
N ILE A 102 -0.53 -10.19 18.49
CA ILE A 102 0.64 -10.92 17.99
C ILE A 102 1.02 -12.04 18.98
N ALA A 103 1.12 -11.73 20.28
CA ALA A 103 1.48 -12.71 21.29
C ALA A 103 0.46 -13.85 21.40
N GLU A 104 -0.84 -13.53 21.34
CA GLU A 104 -1.92 -14.52 21.35
C GLU A 104 -1.88 -15.41 20.10
N ALA A 105 -1.67 -14.84 18.90
CA ALA A 105 -1.59 -15.61 17.66
C ALA A 105 -0.41 -16.60 17.66
N VAL A 106 0.74 -16.22 18.23
CA VAL A 106 1.90 -17.11 18.39
C VAL A 106 1.57 -18.29 19.31
N LEU A 107 0.80 -18.07 20.38
CA LEU A 107 0.41 -19.11 21.33
C LEU A 107 -0.65 -20.06 20.78
N GLU A 108 -1.64 -19.53 20.06
CA GLU A 108 -2.76 -20.31 19.51
C GLU A 108 -2.40 -21.06 18.21
N GLY A 109 -1.33 -20.66 17.53
CA GLY A 109 -0.83 -21.31 16.34
C GLY A 109 -1.52 -20.89 15.04
N PRO A 110 -1.12 -21.50 13.90
CA PRO A 110 -1.32 -20.94 12.55
C PRO A 110 -2.75 -21.02 11.99
N ASN A 111 -3.62 -21.83 12.59
CA ASN A 111 -5.01 -22.02 12.14
C ASN A 111 -6.02 -21.36 13.09
N SER A 112 -5.56 -20.45 13.95
CA SER A 112 -6.42 -19.77 14.93
C SER A 112 -7.14 -18.57 14.31
N LEU A 113 -8.30 -18.20 14.87
CA LEU A 113 -8.96 -16.96 14.49
C LEU A 113 -8.09 -15.73 14.77
N THR A 114 -7.24 -15.81 15.80
CA THR A 114 -6.30 -14.78 16.19
C THR A 114 -5.20 -14.59 15.15
N HIS A 115 -4.74 -15.69 14.54
CA HIS A 115 -3.82 -15.65 13.41
C HIS A 115 -4.41 -14.89 12.21
N HIS A 116 -5.65 -15.21 11.83
CA HIS A 116 -6.33 -14.49 10.75
C HIS A 116 -6.50 -12.99 11.04
N LYS A 117 -6.71 -12.60 12.30
CA LYS A 117 -6.74 -11.19 12.70
C LYS A 117 -5.38 -10.50 12.52
N VAL A 118 -4.28 -11.17 12.82
CA VAL A 118 -2.93 -10.66 12.55
C VAL A 118 -2.74 -10.45 11.04
N GLU A 119 -3.13 -11.40 10.21
CA GLU A 119 -3.06 -11.25 8.74
C GLU A 119 -3.92 -10.08 8.23
N GLN A 120 -5.14 -9.92 8.75
CA GLN A 120 -6.00 -8.78 8.42
C GLN A 120 -5.37 -7.44 8.82
N GLY A 121 -4.75 -7.37 10.00
CA GLY A 121 -3.99 -6.22 10.45
C GLY A 121 -2.81 -5.89 9.55
N GLY A 122 -2.06 -6.92 9.14
CA GLY A 122 -0.99 -6.81 8.15
C GLY A 122 -1.49 -6.28 6.81
N HIS A 123 -2.61 -6.81 6.30
CA HIS A 123 -3.22 -6.35 5.05
C HIS A 123 -3.68 -4.90 5.13
N LEU A 124 -4.26 -4.46 6.24
CA LEU A 124 -4.63 -3.06 6.43
C LEU A 124 -3.38 -2.18 6.37
N LEU A 125 -2.31 -2.55 7.07
CA LEU A 125 -1.08 -1.77 7.09
C LEU A 125 -0.43 -1.68 5.70
N ALA A 126 -0.38 -2.80 4.97
CA ALA A 126 0.07 -2.82 3.57
C ALA A 126 -0.81 -1.94 2.67
N ARG A 127 -2.13 -1.97 2.85
CA ARG A 127 -3.06 -1.11 2.10
C ARG A 127 -2.82 0.38 2.37
N LEU A 128 -2.57 0.77 3.62
CA LEU A 128 -2.25 2.17 3.95
C LEU A 128 -0.97 2.64 3.25
N PHE A 129 0.04 1.78 3.20
CA PHE A 129 1.28 2.08 2.48
C PHE A 129 1.06 2.14 0.98
N LEU A 130 0.21 1.25 0.44
CA LEU A 130 -0.17 1.25 -0.97
C LEU A 130 -0.91 2.53 -1.35
N HIS A 131 -1.86 2.98 -0.52
CA HIS A 131 -2.57 4.24 -0.73
C HIS A 131 -1.61 5.43 -0.78
N TYR A 132 -0.65 5.47 0.16
CA TYR A 132 0.40 6.47 0.15
C TYR A 132 1.21 6.45 -1.15
N TRP A 133 1.69 5.30 -1.58
CA TRP A 133 2.52 5.20 -2.78
C TRP A 133 1.75 5.49 -4.07
N ARG A 134 0.46 5.13 -4.16
CA ARG A 134 -0.41 5.55 -5.26
C ARG A 134 -0.57 7.06 -5.31
N ALA A 135 -0.81 7.68 -4.16
CA ALA A 135 -0.91 9.13 -4.07
C ALA A 135 0.42 9.82 -4.48
N VAL A 136 1.57 9.22 -4.13
CA VAL A 136 2.88 9.70 -4.61
C VAL A 136 3.01 9.56 -6.13
N ALA A 137 2.66 8.39 -6.68
CA ALA A 137 2.73 8.15 -8.13
C ALA A 137 1.83 9.11 -8.93
N ASN A 138 0.63 9.39 -8.41
CA ASN A 138 -0.32 10.31 -9.04
C ASN A 138 0.11 11.77 -8.91
N ALA A 139 0.54 12.20 -7.72
CA ALA A 139 0.87 13.61 -7.47
C ALA A 139 2.24 14.02 -8.06
N PHE A 140 3.14 13.06 -8.27
CA PHE A 140 4.48 13.27 -8.80
C PHE A 140 4.74 12.39 -10.03
N ASP A 141 3.81 12.38 -10.99
CA ASP A 141 3.85 11.55 -12.19
C ASP A 141 5.17 11.66 -12.98
N GLU A 142 5.64 12.88 -13.28
CA GLU A 142 6.91 13.11 -13.98
C GLU A 142 8.10 12.48 -13.22
N ALA A 143 8.13 12.62 -11.90
CA ALA A 143 9.20 12.08 -11.06
C ALA A 143 9.06 10.56 -10.81
N TRP A 144 7.83 10.04 -10.89
CA TRP A 144 7.53 8.62 -10.82
C TRP A 144 8.08 7.90 -12.05
N ASP A 145 7.96 8.51 -13.22
CA ASP A 145 8.39 7.91 -14.49
C ASP A 145 9.85 8.20 -14.86
N ASP A 146 10.35 9.39 -14.57
CA ASP A 146 11.73 9.75 -14.91
C ASP A 146 12.69 9.71 -13.71
N HIS A 147 13.43 8.61 -13.63
CA HIS A 147 14.46 8.40 -12.60
C HIS A 147 15.73 9.26 -12.85
N HIS A 148 15.90 9.83 -14.05
CA HIS A 148 17.11 10.52 -14.46
C HIS A 148 17.11 12.01 -14.14
N ASP A 149 16.01 12.74 -14.29
CA ASP A 149 15.99 14.18 -13.97
C ASP A 149 15.34 14.50 -12.62
N HIS A 150 14.71 13.51 -11.99
CA HIS A 150 14.04 13.69 -10.70
C HIS A 150 14.70 12.94 -9.54
N LEU A 151 14.46 13.44 -8.33
CA LEU A 151 15.07 12.92 -7.11
C LEU A 151 14.29 11.79 -6.43
N LEU A 152 13.04 11.50 -6.83
CA LEU A 152 12.16 10.56 -6.13
C LEU A 152 12.81 9.18 -5.90
N TRP A 153 13.34 8.58 -6.97
CA TRP A 153 13.95 7.24 -6.93
C TRP A 153 15.41 7.21 -6.49
N HIS A 154 16.00 8.37 -6.18
CA HIS A 154 17.33 8.44 -5.59
C HIS A 154 17.30 8.04 -4.11
N PRO A 155 18.41 7.52 -3.54
CA PRO A 155 18.45 7.14 -2.12
C PRO A 155 17.96 8.23 -1.16
N HIS A 156 18.32 9.49 -1.42
CA HIS A 156 17.88 10.64 -0.62
C HIS A 156 16.38 10.93 -0.76
N GLY A 157 15.83 10.83 -1.97
CA GLY A 157 14.40 10.99 -2.23
C GLY A 157 13.59 9.88 -1.59
N LEU A 158 13.99 8.62 -1.78
CA LEU A 158 13.35 7.46 -1.16
C LEU A 158 13.33 7.56 0.37
N ALA A 159 14.42 8.01 1.00
CA ALA A 159 14.47 8.21 2.45
C ALA A 159 13.55 9.36 2.91
N ALA A 160 13.51 10.47 2.16
CA ALA A 160 12.63 11.60 2.45
C ALA A 160 11.15 11.24 2.30
N PHE A 161 10.79 10.56 1.19
CA PHE A 161 9.44 10.05 0.96
C PHE A 161 9.06 8.92 1.90
N GLY A 162 9.97 8.05 2.32
CA GLY A 162 9.70 7.09 3.39
C GLY A 162 9.35 7.79 4.71
N SER A 163 10.12 8.83 5.06
CA SER A 163 9.87 9.62 6.27
C SER A 163 8.55 10.42 6.21
N LEU A 164 8.22 11.00 5.05
CA LEU A 164 6.94 11.66 4.82
C LEU A 164 5.79 10.65 4.91
N GLY A 165 5.94 9.49 4.27
CA GLY A 165 4.97 8.42 4.24
C GLY A 165 4.60 7.92 5.62
N SER A 166 5.59 7.68 6.49
CA SER A 166 5.34 7.36 7.90
C SER A 166 4.41 8.36 8.58
N ARG A 167 4.67 9.66 8.40
CA ARG A 167 3.88 10.73 9.04
C ARG A 167 2.48 10.83 8.46
N ILE A 168 2.32 10.63 7.16
CA ILE A 168 1.00 10.66 6.51
C ILE A 168 0.18 9.46 6.95
N VAL A 169 0.72 8.24 6.87
CA VAL A 169 0.04 7.03 7.33
C VAL A 169 -0.36 7.15 8.80
N GLN A 170 0.56 7.62 9.66
CA GLN A 170 0.28 7.84 11.07
C GLN A 170 -0.94 8.75 11.28
N ASP A 171 -0.96 9.90 10.61
CA ASP A 171 -2.04 10.87 10.79
C ASP A 171 -3.37 10.38 10.20
N GLN A 172 -3.34 9.61 9.10
CA GLN A 172 -4.55 9.02 8.54
C GLN A 172 -5.15 7.95 9.45
N VAL A 173 -4.31 7.12 10.09
CA VAL A 173 -4.79 6.18 11.11
C VAL A 173 -5.35 6.92 12.32
N ASP A 174 -4.65 7.94 12.81
CA ASP A 174 -5.10 8.71 13.98
C ASP A 174 -6.42 9.47 13.73
N THR A 175 -6.70 9.81 12.47
CA THR A 175 -7.94 10.50 12.04
C THR A 175 -9.00 9.52 11.52
N TYR A 176 -8.73 8.20 11.49
CA TYR A 176 -9.60 7.18 10.89
C TYR A 176 -9.92 7.40 9.39
N ASN A 177 -9.01 8.06 8.69
CA ASN A 177 -9.12 8.44 7.29
C ASN A 177 -8.35 7.47 6.39
N ILE A 178 -8.76 6.19 6.40
CA ILE A 178 -8.03 5.10 5.71
C ILE A 178 -8.28 5.00 4.20
N ARG A 179 -9.05 5.92 3.61
CA ARG A 179 -9.43 5.89 2.18
C ARG A 179 -8.37 6.54 1.30
N GLN A 180 -8.21 6.04 0.07
CA GLN A 180 -7.26 6.55 -0.93
C GLN A 180 -7.32 8.08 -1.11
N HIS A 181 -8.53 8.66 -1.20
CA HIS A 181 -8.71 10.08 -1.49
C HIS A 181 -8.05 11.01 -0.46
N TYR A 182 -7.95 10.59 0.80
CA TYR A 182 -7.28 11.39 1.84
C TYR A 182 -5.76 11.39 1.69
N PHE A 183 -5.19 10.35 1.07
CA PHE A 183 -3.79 10.35 0.71
C PHE A 183 -3.56 11.25 -0.51
N ASP A 184 -4.42 11.13 -1.53
CA ASP A 184 -4.35 11.94 -2.75
C ASP A 184 -4.39 13.44 -2.43
N GLU A 185 -5.40 13.89 -1.66
CA GLU A 185 -5.54 15.30 -1.28
C GLU A 185 -4.28 15.86 -0.59
N VAL A 186 -3.69 15.07 0.33
CA VAL A 186 -2.48 15.48 1.04
C VAL A 186 -1.29 15.57 0.08
N LEU A 187 -1.10 14.58 -0.78
CA LEU A 187 0.07 14.51 -1.67
C LEU A 187 -0.04 15.50 -2.84
N GLU A 188 -1.23 15.72 -3.41
CA GLU A 188 -1.49 16.78 -4.39
C GLU A 188 -1.14 18.16 -3.81
N GLY A 189 -1.58 18.41 -2.57
CA GLY A 189 -1.26 19.65 -1.86
C GLY A 189 0.25 19.82 -1.60
N VAL A 190 1.01 18.73 -1.47
CA VAL A 190 2.47 18.77 -1.33
C VAL A 190 3.14 18.99 -2.69
N ALA A 191 2.73 18.25 -3.72
CA ALA A 191 3.28 18.32 -5.07
C ALA A 191 3.11 19.71 -5.70
N ALA A 192 2.00 20.39 -5.43
CA ALA A 192 1.76 21.76 -5.87
C ALA A 192 2.80 22.78 -5.36
N LYS A 193 3.63 22.42 -4.37
CA LYS A 193 4.58 23.33 -3.70
C LYS A 193 6.02 22.85 -3.75
N VAL A 194 6.28 21.61 -4.17
CA VAL A 194 7.61 20.99 -4.11
C VAL A 194 7.96 20.46 -5.50
N SER A 195 8.98 21.05 -6.11
CA SER A 195 9.63 20.46 -7.27
C SER A 195 10.56 19.33 -6.82
N LEU A 196 10.68 18.28 -7.62
CA LEU A 196 11.64 17.19 -7.41
C LEU A 196 12.74 17.17 -8.49
N LYS A 197 12.80 18.19 -9.36
CA LYS A 197 13.80 18.29 -10.42
C LYS A 197 15.18 18.48 -9.81
N LYS A 198 16.17 17.72 -10.28
CA LYS A 198 17.55 17.79 -9.79
C LYS A 198 18.15 19.19 -9.91
N SER A 199 17.83 19.90 -10.99
CA SER A 199 18.29 21.28 -11.23
C SER A 199 17.92 22.22 -10.09
N ASP A 200 16.74 22.06 -9.52
CA ASP A 200 16.18 22.98 -8.53
C ASP A 200 16.86 22.81 -7.16
N HIS A 201 17.56 21.70 -6.98
CA HIS A 201 18.29 21.33 -5.76
C HIS A 201 19.81 21.26 -5.95
N ALA A 202 20.34 21.71 -7.09
CA ALA A 202 21.77 21.60 -7.41
C ALA A 202 22.70 22.34 -6.42
N HIS A 203 22.15 23.29 -5.66
CA HIS A 203 22.87 24.05 -4.63
C HIS A 203 23.00 23.31 -3.30
N VAL A 204 22.31 22.18 -3.11
CA VAL A 204 22.29 21.41 -1.86
C VAL A 204 23.34 20.30 -1.94
N ALA A 205 24.17 20.18 -0.90
CA ALA A 205 25.16 19.12 -0.84
C ALA A 205 24.48 17.75 -0.70
N ALA A 206 25.06 16.71 -1.33
CA ALA A 206 24.45 15.38 -1.35
C ALA A 206 24.19 14.79 0.06
N HIS A 207 25.04 15.09 1.04
CA HIS A 207 24.87 14.61 2.41
C HIS A 207 23.69 15.26 3.15
N ASP A 208 23.29 16.48 2.76
CA ASP A 208 22.17 17.23 3.35
C ASP A 208 20.86 17.05 2.57
N MET A 209 20.92 16.41 1.40
CA MET A 209 19.80 16.35 0.45
C MET A 209 18.55 15.70 1.05
N THR A 210 18.70 14.65 1.85
CA THR A 210 17.57 13.97 2.50
C THR A 210 16.83 14.91 3.45
N ASP A 211 17.56 15.61 4.31
CA ASP A 211 16.99 16.52 5.31
C ASP A 211 16.37 17.76 4.67
N HIS A 212 17.02 18.27 3.61
CA HIS A 212 16.48 19.36 2.80
C HIS A 212 15.14 18.98 2.16
N LEU A 213 15.08 17.85 1.45
CA LEU A 213 13.84 17.36 0.82
C LEU A 213 12.75 17.09 1.86
N LEU A 214 13.10 16.45 2.98
CA LEU A 214 12.15 16.21 4.06
C LEU A 214 11.62 17.54 4.64
N GLY A 215 12.48 18.54 4.80
CA GLY A 215 12.10 19.88 5.24
C GLY A 215 11.11 20.55 4.30
N LEU A 216 11.36 20.49 2.99
CA LEU A 216 10.45 21.01 1.96
C LEU A 216 9.10 20.29 1.97
N LEU A 217 9.10 18.95 1.92
CA LEU A 217 7.90 18.12 1.92
C LEU A 217 7.06 18.34 3.19
N ALA A 218 7.70 18.38 4.36
CA ALA A 218 7.01 18.60 5.63
C ALA A 218 6.40 20.02 5.71
N SER A 219 7.11 21.03 5.22
CA SER A 219 6.62 22.42 5.20
C SER A 219 5.46 22.60 4.22
N ALA A 220 5.55 21.98 3.04
CA ALA A 220 4.47 21.95 2.06
C ALA A 220 3.21 21.30 2.65
N ARG A 221 3.37 20.13 3.29
CA ARG A 221 2.26 19.45 3.99
C ARG A 221 1.62 20.30 5.07
N ALA A 222 2.43 20.91 5.95
CA ALA A 222 1.93 21.74 7.05
C ALA A 222 1.14 22.97 6.56
N SER A 223 1.52 23.53 5.42
CA SER A 223 0.80 24.64 4.80
C SER A 223 -0.45 24.20 4.03
N SER A 224 -0.51 22.98 3.50
CA SER A 224 -1.69 22.46 2.79
C SER A 224 -2.84 22.11 3.73
N ARG A 225 -2.53 21.63 4.95
CA ARG A 225 -3.55 21.37 5.99
C ARG A 225 -4.35 22.58 6.44
N ARG A 226 -3.85 23.80 6.23
CA ARG A 226 -4.58 25.02 6.63
C ARG A 226 -5.67 25.40 5.63
N THR A 227 -5.65 24.81 4.43
CA THR A 227 -6.54 25.21 3.33
C THR A 227 -7.77 24.29 3.22
N THR A 228 -7.67 23.03 3.62
CA THR A 228 -8.77 22.07 3.58
C THR A 228 -9.58 22.06 4.87
N GLY A 229 -10.41 23.10 5.01
CA GLY A 229 -11.51 23.17 5.98
C GLY A 229 -12.74 22.39 5.53
N LEU A 230 -12.59 21.12 5.13
CA LEU A 230 -13.71 20.25 4.75
C LEU A 230 -13.93 19.20 5.84
N THR A 231 -15.11 19.31 6.45
CA THR A 231 -15.77 18.47 7.46
C THR A 231 -15.33 17.00 7.48
N ALA A 232 -14.43 16.65 8.40
CA ALA A 232 -14.29 15.27 8.86
C ALA A 232 -15.58 14.88 9.60
N ILE A 233 -16.30 13.87 9.12
CA ILE A 233 -17.37 13.23 9.89
C ILE A 233 -16.68 12.41 10.99
N PRO A 234 -16.86 12.74 12.29
CA PRO A 234 -16.17 12.02 13.36
C PRO A 234 -16.74 10.60 13.47
N GLY A 235 -15.96 9.58 13.12
CA GLY A 235 -16.22 8.20 13.53
C GLY A 235 -15.86 8.05 15.01
N THR A 236 -16.82 7.61 15.83
CA THR A 236 -16.59 7.36 17.26
C THR A 236 -15.68 6.15 17.49
N VAL A 237 -14.71 6.34 18.37
CA VAL A 237 -13.78 5.35 18.91
C VAL A 237 -14.55 4.31 19.74
N GLY A 238 -14.95 3.21 19.11
CA GLY A 238 -15.56 2.08 19.79
C GLY A 238 -15.76 0.95 18.80
N SER A 239 -14.89 -0.06 18.87
CA SER A 239 -14.82 -1.22 17.98
C SER A 239 -14.58 -0.89 16.50
N ILE A 240 -13.31 -0.94 16.07
CA ILE A 240 -13.10 -1.59 14.78
C ILE A 240 -13.56 -3.04 15.02
N ASP A 241 -14.72 -3.40 14.46
CA ASP A 241 -15.24 -4.76 14.50
C ASP A 241 -14.34 -5.63 13.60
N TRP A 242 -13.33 -6.21 14.22
CA TRP A 242 -12.42 -7.20 13.63
C TRP A 242 -13.00 -8.63 13.65
N GLY A 243 -14.29 -8.81 13.97
CA GLY A 243 -14.81 -10.11 14.38
C GLY A 243 -16.32 -10.29 14.26
N SER A 244 -16.85 -10.23 13.04
CA SER A 244 -18.13 -10.86 12.70
C SER A 244 -18.18 -11.36 11.25
N GLY A 245 -17.14 -12.05 10.78
CA GLY A 245 -17.17 -12.87 9.55
C GLY A 245 -17.40 -12.14 8.22
N ALA A 246 -17.68 -10.84 8.23
CA ALA A 246 -17.60 -9.97 7.09
C ALA A 246 -16.27 -9.21 7.16
N ALA A 247 -15.58 -9.07 6.02
CA ALA A 247 -14.60 -8.02 5.89
C ALA A 247 -15.24 -6.70 6.36
N PRO A 248 -14.51 -5.77 7.03
CA PRO A 248 -15.06 -4.44 7.25
C PRO A 248 -15.56 -3.97 5.89
N LEU A 249 -16.88 -3.77 5.80
CA LEU A 249 -17.50 -3.36 4.54
C LEU A 249 -16.75 -2.11 4.12
N SER A 250 -16.05 -2.22 2.99
CA SER A 250 -15.61 -1.02 2.31
C SER A 250 -16.89 -0.19 2.14
N PRO A 251 -16.92 1.07 2.55
CA PRO A 251 -18.08 1.92 2.33
C PRO A 251 -18.33 2.19 0.84
N ASP A 252 -17.63 1.49 -0.07
CA ASP A 252 -17.85 1.45 -1.51
C ASP A 252 -19.03 0.56 -1.94
N VAL A 253 -19.90 0.14 -1.00
CA VAL A 253 -21.28 -0.16 -1.37
C VAL A 253 -22.00 1.17 -1.43
N ASP A 254 -22.01 1.79 -2.60
CA ASP A 254 -23.10 2.67 -3.00
C ASP A 254 -24.38 1.84 -2.86
N LEU A 255 -25.01 1.93 -1.69
CA LEU A 255 -26.42 1.63 -1.57
C LEU A 255 -27.10 2.73 -2.37
N ASP A 256 -27.29 2.48 -3.66
CA ASP A 256 -28.42 3.01 -4.41
C ASP A 256 -29.66 2.59 -3.63
N LEU A 257 -30.00 3.41 -2.64
CA LEU A 257 -31.32 3.48 -2.05
C LEU A 257 -32.21 4.04 -3.14
N ASP A 258 -32.69 3.13 -3.99
CA ASP A 258 -33.94 3.28 -4.71
C ASP A 258 -35.02 3.63 -3.67
N LEU A 259 -35.20 4.92 -3.48
CA LEU A 259 -36.39 5.51 -2.89
C LEU A 259 -37.55 5.31 -3.87
N ASP A 260 -38.02 4.08 -4.02
CA ASP A 260 -39.38 3.74 -4.45
C ASP A 260 -39.56 2.21 -4.49
N GLY A 261 -40.08 1.63 -3.40
CA GLY A 261 -40.40 0.20 -3.37
C GLY A 261 -40.85 -0.29 -2.01
N GLY A 262 -42.08 0.04 -1.63
CA GLY A 262 -42.63 -0.20 -0.30
C GLY A 262 -42.53 -1.65 0.19
N ILE A 263 -42.11 -1.80 1.45
CA ILE A 263 -42.23 -3.04 2.21
C ILE A 263 -43.32 -2.86 3.26
N THR A 264 -44.47 -3.50 2.99
CA THR A 264 -45.56 -3.72 3.95
C THR A 264 -45.08 -4.62 5.08
N ILE A 265 -45.08 -4.10 6.32
CA ILE A 265 -44.88 -4.92 7.52
C ILE A 265 -46.26 -5.50 7.91
N ALA A 266 -46.43 -6.80 7.73
CA ALA A 266 -47.55 -7.53 8.32
C ALA A 266 -47.25 -7.75 9.81
N SER A 267 -48.03 -7.12 10.69
CA SER A 267 -48.10 -7.47 12.10
C SER A 267 -48.89 -8.76 12.27
N ALA A 268 -48.31 -9.74 12.96
CA ALA A 268 -49.05 -10.87 13.52
C ALA A 268 -49.20 -10.67 15.03
N SER A 269 -50.47 -10.63 15.46
CA SER A 269 -50.90 -10.91 16.84
C SER A 269 -51.03 -12.41 17.05
#